data_AF-A0A963GS98-F1
#
_entry.id   AF-A0A963GS98-F1
#
_cell.length_a   1.000
_cell.length_b   1.000
_cell.length_c   1.000
_cell.angle_alpha   90.00
_cell.angle_beta   90.00
_cell.angle_gamma   90.00
#
_symmetry.space_group_name_H-M   'P 1'
#
loop_
_entity.id
_entity.type
_entity.pdbx_description
1 polymer ?
#
loop_
_entity_poly.entity_id
_entity_poly.type
_entity_poly.pdbx_seq_one_letter_code
_entity_poly.pdbx_strand_id
1 'polypeptide(L)'
;MKSYSAKRLLDLFLACVAAVVLLIPIALVALLVKRTSPGPVLYWSERVGRHNRIFRMPKFRSMRVGTPAVATHLLADPASFLTPVGSFLRRSSLDELPQLWNILVGDMSFVGPRPALYNQDDLIALRSERGVDALLPGLTGWAQVNGRDELSIARKVELDAFYLREQSLWLDLRILWLTALKVVRSEGVTH
;
A
#
# COMPACT_ATOMS: atom_id res chain seq x y z
N MET A 1 14.51 -13.70 -17.42
CA MET A 1 14.62 -13.12 -16.05
C MET A 1 14.68 -11.61 -16.17
N LYS A 2 13.54 -10.91 -16.00
CA LYS A 2 13.55 -9.44 -15.90
C LYS A 2 14.35 -9.05 -14.66
N SER A 3 15.21 -8.03 -14.77
CA SER A 3 16.26 -7.72 -13.78
C SER A 3 15.68 -7.30 -12.43
N TYR A 4 15.34 -8.30 -11.60
CA TYR A 4 14.89 -8.11 -10.22
C TYR A 4 15.92 -7.34 -9.40
N SER A 5 17.21 -7.55 -9.68
CA SER A 5 18.32 -6.86 -9.04
C SER A 5 18.31 -5.36 -9.33
N ALA A 6 18.08 -4.93 -10.57
CA ALA A 6 18.03 -3.51 -10.91
C ALA A 6 16.83 -2.80 -10.26
N LYS A 7 15.64 -3.44 -10.30
CA LYS A 7 14.45 -2.92 -9.60
C LYS A 7 14.69 -2.81 -8.09
N ARG A 8 15.34 -3.81 -7.49
CA ARG A 8 15.64 -3.81 -6.06
C ARG A 8 16.60 -2.67 -5.67
N LEU A 9 17.64 -2.43 -6.48
CA LEU A 9 18.56 -1.32 -6.23
C LEU A 9 17.85 0.04 -6.34
N LEU A 10 16.97 0.21 -7.33
CA LEU A 10 16.16 1.41 -7.46
C LEU A 10 15.23 1.60 -6.25
N ASP A 11 14.56 0.53 -5.81
CA ASP A 11 13.68 0.57 -4.64
C ASP A 11 14.45 1.00 -3.38
N LEU A 12 15.64 0.44 -3.15
CA LEU A 12 16.47 0.81 -2.00
C LEU A 12 16.95 2.26 -2.09
N PHE A 13 17.42 2.70 -3.26
CA PHE A 13 17.85 4.08 -3.48
C PHE A 13 16.70 5.07 -3.22
N LEU A 14 15.54 4.85 -3.83
CA LEU A 14 14.37 5.71 -3.67
C LEU A 14 13.84 5.67 -2.23
N ALA A 15 13.88 4.52 -1.55
CA ALA A 15 13.43 4.40 -0.17
C ALA A 15 14.34 5.16 0.79
N CYS A 16 15.66 5.10 0.60
CA CYS A 16 16.62 5.88 1.38
C CYS A 16 16.44 7.39 1.16
N VAL A 17 16.31 7.84 -0.10
CA VAL A 17 16.06 9.24 -0.42
C VAL A 17 14.73 9.70 0.19
N ALA A 18 13.66 8.93 0.03
CA ALA A 18 12.35 9.24 0.60
C ALA A 18 12.40 9.29 2.14
N ALA A 19 13.09 8.35 2.80
CA ALA A 19 13.22 8.34 4.25
C ALA A 19 13.93 9.58 4.79
N VAL A 20 14.98 10.06 4.10
CA VAL A 20 15.70 11.29 4.48
C VAL A 20 14.83 12.53 4.25
N VAL A 21 14.24 12.67 3.05
CA VAL A 21 13.41 13.84 2.69
C VAL A 21 12.15 13.92 3.55
N LEU A 22 11.55 12.78 3.87
CA LEU A 22 10.29 12.70 4.61
C LEU A 22 10.49 12.53 6.12
N LEU A 23 11.71 12.59 6.64
CA LEU A 23 12.00 12.39 8.06
C LEU A 23 11.18 13.35 8.95
N ILE A 24 11.18 14.64 8.61
CA ILE A 24 10.42 15.67 9.35
C ILE A 24 8.91 15.41 9.23
N PRO A 25 8.30 15.25 8.03
CA PRO A 25 6.90 14.85 7.90
C PRO A 25 6.52 13.59 8.69
N ILE A 26 7.33 12.54 8.66
CA ILE A 26 7.11 11.28 9.40
C ILE A 26 7.05 11.57 10.91
N ALA A 27 7.99 12.35 11.43
CA ALA A 27 8.02 12.71 12.85
C ALA A 27 6.80 13.56 13.25
N LEU A 28 6.39 14.53 12.42
CA LEU A 28 5.21 15.36 12.67
C LEU A 28 3.92 14.53 12.66
N VAL A 29 3.75 13.62 11.70
CA VAL A 29 2.60 12.72 11.64
C VAL A 29 2.59 11.78 12.84
N ALA A 30 3.75 11.23 13.24
CA ALA A 30 3.87 10.39 14.41
C ALA A 30 3.41 11.12 15.69
N LEU A 31 3.84 12.37 15.87
CA LEU A 31 3.43 13.23 16.98
C LEU A 31 1.92 13.53 16.93
N LEU A 32 1.39 13.87 15.76
CA LEU A 32 -0.02 14.16 15.55
C LEU A 32 -0.89 12.95 15.95
N VAL A 33 -0.53 11.76 15.49
CA VAL A 33 -1.21 10.50 15.85
C VAL A 33 -1.12 10.26 17.36
N LYS A 34 0.07 10.43 17.96
CA LYS A 34 0.28 10.21 19.39
C LYS A 34 -0.57 11.14 20.26
N ARG A 35 -0.81 12.37 19.81
CA ARG A 35 -1.60 13.39 20.52
C ARG A 35 -3.11 13.22 20.35
N THR A 36 -3.56 12.59 19.27
CA THR A 36 -4.98 12.55 18.90
C THR A 36 -5.61 11.16 18.98
N SER A 37 -4.82 10.11 19.22
CA SER A 37 -5.30 8.72 19.34
C SER A 37 -4.66 8.02 20.53
N PRO A 38 -5.45 7.32 21.37
CA PRO A 38 -4.89 6.47 22.42
C PRO A 38 -4.17 5.25 21.84
N GLY A 39 -3.13 4.78 22.54
CA GLY A 39 -2.38 3.58 22.17
C GLY A 39 -1.12 3.85 21.34
N PRO A 40 -0.64 2.86 20.57
CA PRO A 40 0.60 2.96 19.81
C PRO A 40 0.40 3.74 18.50
N VAL A 41 1.43 4.50 18.10
CA VAL A 41 1.44 5.33 16.89
C VAL A 41 1.29 4.49 15.62
N LEU A 42 1.90 3.31 15.61
CA LEU A 42 1.82 2.38 14.49
C LEU A 42 0.72 1.35 14.70
N TYR A 43 0.07 1.00 13.60
CA TYR A 43 -0.78 -0.17 13.44
C TYR A 43 -0.09 -1.15 12.49
N TRP A 44 -0.07 -2.42 12.84
CA TRP A 44 0.55 -3.48 12.03
C TRP A 44 -0.55 -4.33 11.40
N SER A 45 -0.70 -4.24 10.09
CA SER A 45 -1.65 -5.04 9.32
C SER A 45 -0.97 -6.31 8.81
N GLU A 46 -1.59 -7.46 9.00
CA GLU A 46 -1.17 -8.70 8.32
C GLU A 46 -1.61 -8.65 6.85
N ARG A 47 -0.66 -8.92 5.97
CA ARG A 47 -0.82 -8.80 4.52
C ARG A 47 -0.16 -9.95 3.80
N VAL A 48 -0.68 -10.26 2.62
CA VAL A 48 -0.13 -11.28 1.74
C VAL A 48 0.96 -10.67 0.87
N GLY A 49 2.16 -11.22 0.99
CA GLY A 49 3.35 -10.88 0.22
C GLY A 49 3.62 -11.88 -0.90
N ARG A 50 4.86 -11.86 -1.39
CA ARG A 50 5.31 -12.78 -2.45
C ARG A 50 5.14 -14.24 -2.02
N HIS A 51 4.73 -15.09 -2.97
CA HIS A 51 4.46 -16.52 -2.78
C HIS A 51 3.47 -16.77 -1.64
N ASN A 52 2.50 -15.87 -1.51
CA ASN A 52 1.47 -15.86 -0.47
C ASN A 52 2.01 -15.86 0.98
N ARG A 53 3.27 -15.47 1.20
CA ARG A 53 3.82 -15.38 2.55
C ARG A 53 3.25 -14.17 3.28
N ILE A 54 2.80 -14.38 4.51
CA ILE A 54 2.29 -13.29 5.35
C ILE A 54 3.46 -12.42 5.83
N PHE A 55 3.27 -11.10 5.76
CA PHE A 55 4.18 -10.13 6.36
C PHE A 55 3.40 -9.04 7.10
N ARG A 56 4.09 -8.33 7.99
CA ARG A 56 3.51 -7.24 8.78
C ARG A 56 3.79 -5.90 8.11
N MET A 57 2.72 -5.20 7.74
CA MET A 57 2.76 -3.91 7.07
C MET A 57 2.40 -2.79 8.07
N PRO A 58 3.35 -1.94 8.51
CA PRO A 58 3.09 -0.85 9.42
C PRO A 58 2.39 0.30 8.69
N LYS A 59 1.47 0.93 9.39
CA LYS A 59 0.82 2.19 9.02
C LYS A 59 0.76 3.10 10.23
N PHE A 60 0.66 4.40 10.01
CA PHE A 60 0.21 5.27 11.09
C PHE A 60 -1.25 4.95 11.43
N ARG A 61 -1.57 5.00 12.72
CA ARG A 61 -2.91 4.73 13.21
C ARG A 61 -3.89 5.81 12.75
N SER A 62 -4.75 5.46 11.81
CA SER A 62 -5.88 6.28 11.34
C SER A 62 -7.24 5.78 11.85
N MET A 63 -7.28 4.61 12.49
CA MET A 63 -8.50 4.00 13.05
C MET A 63 -8.36 3.70 14.54
N ARG A 64 -9.48 3.71 15.28
CA ARG A 64 -9.57 3.47 16.72
C ARG A 64 -9.12 2.05 17.07
N VAL A 65 -8.62 1.87 18.29
CA VAL A 65 -8.28 0.54 18.83
C VAL A 65 -9.55 -0.32 18.86
N GLY A 66 -9.44 -1.60 18.47
CA GLY A 66 -10.57 -2.52 18.39
C GLY A 66 -11.32 -2.51 17.05
N THR A 67 -10.90 -1.71 16.07
CA THR A 67 -11.47 -1.77 14.70
C THR A 67 -11.25 -3.17 14.10
N PRO A 68 -12.29 -3.82 13.53
CA PRO A 68 -12.16 -5.12 12.89
C PRO A 68 -11.16 -5.12 11.72
N ALA A 69 -10.37 -6.19 11.59
CA ALA A 69 -9.37 -6.35 10.54
C ALA A 69 -9.97 -6.84 9.21
N VAL A 70 -10.91 -6.07 8.66
CA VAL A 70 -11.57 -6.35 7.37
C VAL A 70 -11.32 -5.22 6.37
N ALA A 71 -11.65 -5.45 5.11
CA ALA A 71 -11.59 -4.39 4.10
C ALA A 71 -12.53 -3.24 4.51
N THR A 72 -12.11 -1.98 4.31
CA THR A 72 -12.88 -0.82 4.79
C THR A 72 -14.30 -0.78 4.23
N HIS A 73 -14.51 -1.17 2.97
CA HIS A 73 -15.84 -1.22 2.35
C HIS A 73 -16.77 -2.30 2.94
N LEU A 74 -16.27 -3.18 3.80
CA LEU A 74 -17.06 -4.18 4.52
C LEU A 74 -17.49 -3.71 5.92
N LEU A 75 -17.00 -2.55 6.39
CA LEU A 75 -17.45 -1.96 7.65
C LEU A 75 -18.78 -1.24 7.43
N ALA A 76 -19.75 -1.49 8.32
CA ALA A 76 -21.07 -0.85 8.24
C ALA A 76 -21.03 0.68 8.40
N ASP A 77 -20.19 1.16 9.32
CA ASP A 77 -19.89 2.60 9.48
C ASP A 77 -18.37 2.78 9.64
N PRO A 78 -17.62 2.90 8.53
CA PRO A 78 -16.18 3.10 8.57
C PRO A 78 -15.78 4.41 9.27
N ALA A 79 -16.63 5.44 9.23
CA ALA A 79 -16.36 6.75 9.79
C ALA A 79 -16.34 6.72 11.32
N SER A 80 -17.22 5.93 11.94
CA SER A 80 -17.24 5.73 13.40
C SER A 80 -15.90 5.22 13.97
N PHE A 81 -15.16 4.47 13.16
CA PHE A 81 -13.88 3.88 13.54
C PHE A 81 -12.69 4.81 13.30
N LEU A 82 -12.84 5.99 12.70
CA LEU A 82 -11.73 6.90 12.46
C LEU A 82 -11.25 7.59 13.75
N THR A 83 -9.94 7.84 13.82
CA THR A 83 -9.37 8.81 14.77
C THR A 83 -9.68 10.25 14.30
N PRO A 84 -9.57 11.28 15.17
CA PRO A 84 -9.85 12.66 14.77
C PRO A 84 -9.07 13.12 13.53
N VAL A 85 -7.84 12.66 13.37
CA VAL A 85 -6.98 12.96 12.20
C VAL A 85 -7.00 11.86 11.14
N GLY A 86 -7.69 10.75 11.39
CA GLY A 86 -7.65 9.54 10.56
C GLY A 86 -8.10 9.78 9.12
N SER A 87 -9.16 10.55 8.94
CA SER A 87 -9.67 10.91 7.61
C SER A 87 -8.64 11.70 6.79
N PHE A 88 -7.96 12.66 7.42
CA PHE A 88 -6.90 13.44 6.79
C PHE A 88 -5.70 12.56 6.39
N LEU A 89 -5.24 11.69 7.31
CA LEU A 89 -4.10 10.81 7.05
C LEU A 89 -4.35 9.87 5.87
N ARG A 90 -5.55 9.30 5.75
CA ARG A 90 -5.90 8.38 4.66
C ARG A 90 -6.05 9.08 3.32
N ARG A 91 -6.69 10.26 3.27
CA ARG A 91 -6.84 11.04 2.02
C ARG A 91 -5.49 11.50 1.47
N SER A 92 -4.61 11.96 2.35
CA SER A 92 -3.25 12.40 1.99
C SER A 92 -2.27 11.24 1.78
N SER A 93 -2.69 10.00 2.07
CA SER A 93 -1.84 8.79 2.08
C SER A 93 -0.64 8.88 3.05
N LEU A 94 -0.66 9.85 3.98
CA LEU A 94 0.38 10.00 5.00
C LEU A 94 0.40 8.81 5.94
N ASP A 95 -0.71 8.08 6.11
CA ASP A 95 -0.76 6.88 6.93
C ASP A 95 0.11 5.73 6.39
N GLU A 96 0.47 5.76 5.11
CA GLU A 96 1.25 4.71 4.45
C GLU A 96 2.76 4.94 4.52
N LEU A 97 3.24 6.11 5.01
CA LEU A 97 4.67 6.42 5.11
C LEU A 97 5.51 5.37 5.86
N PRO A 98 5.03 4.73 6.95
CA PRO A 98 5.81 3.68 7.64
C PRO A 98 6.13 2.47 6.76
N GLN A 99 5.39 2.25 5.65
CA GLN A 99 5.63 1.14 4.72
C GLN A 99 6.96 1.26 3.98
N LEU A 100 7.62 2.42 3.98
CA LEU A 100 9.01 2.55 3.50
C LEU A 100 9.94 1.54 4.20
N TRP A 101 9.66 1.19 5.45
CA TRP A 101 10.37 0.12 6.16
C TRP A 101 10.28 -1.22 5.44
N ASN A 102 9.08 -1.63 4.99
CA ASN A 102 8.90 -2.90 4.25
C ASN A 102 9.62 -2.89 2.91
N ILE A 103 9.74 -1.73 2.26
CA ILE A 103 10.56 -1.59 1.06
C ILE A 103 12.03 -1.80 1.42
N LEU A 104 12.54 -1.18 2.49
CA LEU A 104 13.93 -1.35 2.91
C LEU A 104 14.27 -2.80 3.28
N VAL A 105 13.43 -3.50 4.04
CA VAL A 105 13.69 -4.90 4.45
C VAL A 105 13.37 -5.94 3.37
N GLY A 106 12.65 -5.55 2.31
CA GLY A 106 12.42 -6.38 1.12
C GLY A 106 11.09 -7.14 1.06
N ASP A 107 10.17 -6.86 1.98
CA ASP A 107 8.80 -7.40 1.92
C ASP A 107 7.98 -6.76 0.80
N MET A 108 8.30 -5.51 0.43
CA MET A 108 7.59 -4.71 -0.56
C MET A 108 8.53 -4.06 -1.58
N SER A 109 7.94 -3.60 -2.68
CA SER A 109 8.53 -2.68 -3.66
C SER A 109 7.75 -1.35 -3.66
N PHE A 110 8.28 -0.31 -4.30
CA PHE A 110 7.46 0.87 -4.58
C PHE A 110 6.31 0.54 -5.53
N VAL A 111 6.59 -0.29 -6.54
CA VAL A 111 5.63 -0.64 -7.59
C VAL A 111 5.39 -2.15 -7.63
N GLY A 112 4.13 -2.53 -7.48
CA GLY A 112 3.64 -3.91 -7.48
C GLY A 112 2.16 -4.00 -7.12
N PRO A 113 1.55 -5.20 -7.14
CA PRO A 113 0.17 -5.39 -6.72
C PRO A 113 -0.05 -4.90 -5.28
N ARG A 114 -1.16 -4.23 -4.97
CA ARG A 114 -1.44 -3.80 -3.59
C ARG A 114 -1.53 -5.04 -2.69
N PRO A 115 -0.83 -5.10 -1.55
CA PRO A 115 -0.89 -6.25 -0.65
C PRO A 115 -2.33 -6.51 -0.19
N ALA A 116 -2.84 -7.72 -0.46
CA ALA A 116 -4.14 -8.14 0.02
C ALA A 116 -4.13 -8.29 1.55
N LEU A 117 -5.26 -8.09 2.22
CA LEU A 117 -5.42 -8.57 3.60
C LEU A 117 -5.31 -10.10 3.62
N TYR A 118 -4.82 -10.65 4.73
CA TYR A 118 -4.68 -12.10 4.88
C TYR A 118 -6.00 -12.88 4.75
N ASN A 119 -7.14 -12.22 4.98
CA ASN A 119 -8.49 -12.79 4.95
C ASN A 119 -9.27 -12.46 3.66
N GLN A 120 -8.58 -12.16 2.55
CA GLN A 120 -9.19 -11.93 1.25
C GLN A 120 -8.98 -13.14 0.33
N ASP A 121 -9.53 -14.29 0.71
CA ASP A 121 -9.26 -15.59 0.08
C ASP A 121 -9.47 -15.58 -1.43
N ASP A 122 -10.58 -15.00 -1.92
CA ASP A 122 -10.89 -14.91 -3.35
C ASP A 122 -9.82 -14.16 -4.16
N LEU A 123 -9.35 -13.02 -3.63
CA LEU A 123 -8.33 -12.22 -4.29
C LEU A 123 -6.97 -12.95 -4.29
N ILE A 124 -6.64 -13.62 -3.18
CA ILE A 124 -5.40 -14.37 -3.02
C ILE A 124 -5.37 -15.56 -3.99
N ALA A 125 -6.46 -16.32 -4.06
CA ALA A 125 -6.61 -17.47 -4.94
C ALA A 125 -6.49 -17.06 -6.41
N LEU A 126 -7.24 -16.05 -6.85
CA LEU A 126 -7.20 -15.57 -8.24
C LEU A 126 -5.85 -15.00 -8.65
N ARG A 127 -5.14 -14.32 -7.73
CA ARG A 127 -3.76 -13.86 -7.99
C ARG A 127 -2.81 -15.04 -8.17
N SER A 128 -2.93 -16.07 -7.34
CA SER A 128 -2.09 -17.27 -7.40
C SER A 128 -2.32 -18.04 -8.70
N GLU A 129 -3.58 -18.20 -9.10
CA GLU A 129 -3.95 -18.84 -10.38
C GLU A 129 -3.31 -18.15 -11.59
N ARG A 130 -3.18 -16.81 -11.53
CA ARG A 130 -2.58 -15.99 -12.59
C ARG A 130 -1.07 -15.77 -12.42
N GLY A 131 -0.44 -16.39 -11.41
CA GLY A 131 1.00 -16.25 -11.09
C GLY A 131 1.41 -14.87 -10.57
N VAL A 132 0.45 -14.03 -10.16
CA VAL A 132 0.69 -12.67 -9.65
C VAL A 132 1.41 -12.71 -8.30
N ASP A 133 1.24 -13.77 -7.53
CA ASP A 133 1.91 -14.00 -6.24
C ASP A 133 3.45 -14.07 -6.36
N ALA A 134 4.00 -14.28 -7.56
CA ALA A 134 5.45 -14.20 -7.80
C ALA A 134 6.02 -12.77 -7.67
N LEU A 135 5.17 -11.74 -7.76
CA LEU A 135 5.59 -10.34 -7.60
C LEU A 135 5.76 -9.98 -6.12
N LEU A 136 6.70 -9.08 -5.85
CA LEU A 136 6.65 -8.35 -4.58
C LEU A 136 5.43 -7.42 -4.60
N PRO A 137 4.66 -7.35 -3.51
CA PRO A 137 3.59 -6.37 -3.40
C PRO A 137 4.16 -4.95 -3.39
N GLY A 138 3.35 -3.99 -3.83
CA GLY A 138 3.74 -2.59 -4.03
C GLY A 138 3.03 -1.62 -3.10
N LEU A 139 3.70 -0.51 -2.77
CA LEU A 139 3.05 0.68 -2.20
C LEU A 139 1.99 1.21 -3.18
N THR A 140 2.34 1.31 -4.46
CA THR A 140 1.44 1.58 -5.59
C THR A 140 1.59 0.49 -6.66
N GLY A 141 0.75 0.52 -7.70
CA GLY A 141 0.71 -0.49 -8.73
C GLY A 141 -0.20 -0.12 -9.90
N TRP A 142 -0.18 -0.94 -10.95
CA TRP A 142 -0.97 -0.69 -12.15
C TRP A 142 -2.47 -0.66 -11.86
N ALA A 143 -2.98 -1.59 -11.04
CA ALA A 143 -4.38 -1.56 -10.62
C ALA A 143 -4.72 -0.31 -9.79
N GLN A 144 -3.81 0.14 -8.92
CA GLN A 144 -3.99 1.32 -8.07
C GLN A 144 -4.12 2.60 -8.90
N VAL A 145 -3.38 2.75 -9.99
CA VAL A 145 -3.49 3.93 -10.87
C VAL A 145 -4.61 3.83 -11.92
N ASN A 146 -5.26 2.67 -12.08
CA ASN A 146 -6.34 2.47 -13.06
C ASN A 146 -7.74 2.28 -12.44
N GLY A 147 -7.91 2.53 -11.14
CA GLY A 147 -9.22 2.51 -10.48
C GLY A 147 -9.19 2.17 -8.98
N ARG A 148 -8.08 1.62 -8.48
CA ARG A 148 -7.84 1.38 -7.04
C ARG A 148 -8.95 0.55 -6.37
N ASP A 149 -9.85 1.22 -5.66
CA ASP A 149 -10.90 0.63 -4.82
C ASP A 149 -12.22 0.45 -5.60
N GLU A 150 -12.38 1.10 -6.76
CA GLU A 150 -13.56 0.96 -7.65
C GLU A 150 -13.50 -0.30 -8.53
N LEU A 151 -12.36 -1.00 -8.55
CA LEU A 151 -12.15 -2.17 -9.39
C LEU A 151 -12.72 -3.43 -8.75
N SER A 152 -13.48 -4.21 -9.53
CA SER A 152 -13.81 -5.59 -9.18
C SER A 152 -12.55 -6.44 -8.98
N ILE A 153 -12.66 -7.52 -8.21
CA ILE A 153 -11.54 -8.43 -7.94
C ILE A 153 -10.95 -8.96 -9.27
N ALA A 154 -11.80 -9.40 -10.19
CA ALA A 154 -11.37 -9.89 -11.50
C ALA A 154 -10.56 -8.84 -12.27
N ARG A 155 -11.06 -7.59 -12.35
CA ARG A 155 -10.37 -6.52 -13.07
C ARG A 155 -9.04 -6.14 -12.42
N LYS A 156 -8.99 -6.16 -11.08
CA LYS A 156 -7.76 -5.93 -10.31
C LYS A 156 -6.70 -6.97 -10.65
N VAL A 157 -7.08 -8.25 -10.65
CA VAL A 157 -6.19 -9.37 -10.99
C VAL A 157 -5.73 -9.30 -12.45
N GLU A 158 -6.58 -8.90 -13.39
CA GLU A 158 -6.19 -8.68 -14.79
C GLU A 158 -5.10 -7.62 -14.94
N LEU A 159 -5.25 -6.49 -14.24
CA LEU A 159 -4.29 -5.40 -14.26
C LEU A 159 -2.98 -5.80 -13.57
N ASP A 160 -3.06 -6.55 -12.48
CA ASP A 160 -1.87 -7.12 -11.81
C ASP A 160 -1.14 -8.13 -12.72
N ALA A 161 -1.89 -8.98 -13.44
CA ALA A 161 -1.33 -9.94 -14.41
C ALA A 161 -0.74 -9.23 -15.64
N PHE A 162 -1.33 -8.11 -16.08
CA PHE A 162 -0.72 -7.24 -17.08
C PHE A 162 0.63 -6.71 -16.60
N TYR A 163 0.68 -6.18 -15.37
CA TYR A 163 1.93 -5.69 -14.79
C TYR A 163 2.99 -6.80 -14.68
N LEU A 164 2.61 -8.02 -14.28
CA LEU A 164 3.50 -9.18 -14.28
C LEU A 164 4.16 -9.41 -15.65
N ARG A 165 3.37 -9.37 -16.74
CA ARG A 165 3.86 -9.60 -18.11
C ARG A 165 4.67 -8.44 -18.65
N GLU A 166 4.30 -7.20 -18.34
CA GLU A 166 4.87 -5.97 -18.92
C GLU A 166 5.86 -5.23 -18.02
N GLN A 167 6.18 -5.79 -16.84
CA GLN A 167 7.07 -5.18 -15.87
C GLN A 167 8.37 -4.67 -16.53
N SER A 168 8.66 -3.39 -16.32
CA SER A 168 9.85 -2.69 -16.79
C SER A 168 10.09 -1.46 -15.93
N LEU A 169 11.33 -0.95 -15.90
CA LEU A 169 11.65 0.27 -15.16
C LEU A 169 10.84 1.48 -15.67
N TRP A 170 10.61 1.54 -16.99
CA TRP A 170 9.79 2.59 -17.59
C TRP A 170 8.35 2.54 -17.10
N LEU A 171 7.74 1.35 -17.06
CA LEU A 171 6.39 1.18 -16.54
C LEU A 171 6.33 1.54 -15.05
N ASP A 172 7.34 1.18 -14.26
CA ASP A 172 7.43 1.56 -12.84
C ASP A 172 7.47 3.08 -12.66
N LEU A 173 8.33 3.79 -13.41
CA LEU A 173 8.41 5.26 -13.37
C LEU A 173 7.09 5.90 -13.79
N ARG A 174 6.43 5.37 -14.82
CA ARG A 174 5.10 5.82 -15.24
C ARG A 174 4.06 5.64 -14.12
N ILE A 175 4.05 4.49 -13.44
CA ILE A 175 3.13 4.23 -12.33
C ILE A 175 3.40 5.19 -11.18
N LEU A 176 4.66 5.44 -10.82
CA LEU A 176 5.03 6.40 -9.79
C LEU A 176 4.55 7.83 -10.13
N TRP A 177 4.76 8.26 -11.38
CA TRP A 177 4.28 9.56 -11.85
C TRP A 177 2.75 9.69 -11.77
N LEU A 178 2.02 8.70 -12.27
CA LEU A 178 0.55 8.66 -12.18
C LEU A 178 0.06 8.64 -10.74
N THR A 179 0.78 7.97 -9.85
CA THR A 179 0.48 7.95 -8.41
C THR A 179 0.62 9.34 -7.81
N ALA A 180 1.72 10.05 -8.10
CA ALA A 180 1.93 11.42 -7.63
C ALA A 180 0.82 12.36 -8.11
N LEU A 181 0.43 12.28 -9.39
CA LEU A 181 -0.68 13.08 -9.93
C LEU A 181 -2.01 12.80 -9.21
N LYS A 182 -2.33 11.53 -8.93
CA LYS A 182 -3.56 11.16 -8.21
C LYS A 182 -3.59 11.64 -6.77
N VAL A 183 -2.46 11.54 -6.05
CA VAL A 183 -2.35 12.05 -4.68
C VAL A 183 -2.55 13.56 -4.63
N VAL A 184 -1.95 14.31 -5.56
CA VAL A 184 -2.13 15.77 -5.64
C VAL A 184 -3.57 16.15 -5.98
N ARG A 185 -4.24 15.39 -6.85
CA ARG A 185 -5.64 15.65 -7.25
C ARG A 185 -6.70 15.08 -6.29
N SER A 186 -6.29 14.28 -5.30
CA SER A 186 -7.20 13.52 -4.42
C SER A 186 -8.23 12.64 -5.17
N GLU A 187 -7.91 12.19 -6.38
CA GLU A 187 -8.81 11.39 -7.23
C GLU A 187 -8.86 9.92 -6.77
N GLY A 188 -10.06 9.36 -6.63
CA GLY A 188 -10.28 7.93 -6.37
C GLY A 188 -10.03 7.48 -4.92
N VAL A 189 -10.11 8.39 -3.94
CA VAL A 189 -10.21 8.04 -2.52
C VAL A 189 -11.68 8.09 -2.12
N THR A 190 -12.39 6.96 -2.25
CA THR A 190 -13.72 6.80 -1.68
C THR A 190 -13.56 6.30 -0.23
N HIS A 191 -14.12 7.05 0.73
CA HIS A 191 -14.29 6.63 2.12
C HIS A 191 -15.75 6.64 2.48
#